data_AF-A0A7K0LPQ7-F1
#
_entry.id   AF-A0A7K0LPQ7-F1
#
_cell.length_a   1.000
_cell.length_b   1.000
_cell.length_c   1.000
_cell.angle_alpha   90.00
_cell.angle_beta   90.00
_cell.angle_gamma   90.00
#
_symmetry.space_group_name_H-M   'P 1'
#
loop_
_entity.id
_entity.type
_entity.pdbx_description
1 polymer ?
#
loop_
_entity_poly.entity_id
_entity_poly.type
_entity_poly.pdbx_seq_one_letter_code
_entity_poly.pdbx_strand_id
1 'polypeptide(L)'
;MPSQERELALDAAMLDIQGRAGRFGDPSLKDGVLSFGTTAIPKPDYEIVTQVQSDFGCHASIFVAKGDGFVRATTNVFRDHHRALNTDLDPTGPVIGPIKAGSSYRGPADILGEAHDTYYEPILDSDGAVIGAFLVAFIPEA
;
A
#
# COMPACT_ATOMS: atom_id res chain seq x y z
N MET A 1 -7.05 -18.37 -10.95
CA MET A 1 -7.96 -18.30 -9.77
C MET A 1 -9.29 -17.63 -10.15
N PRO A 2 -10.47 -18.13 -9.74
CA PRO A 2 -11.78 -17.49 -9.95
C PRO A 2 -11.84 -16.05 -9.39
N SER A 3 -12.68 -15.20 -9.99
CA SER A 3 -12.76 -13.77 -9.61
C SER A 3 -13.11 -13.53 -8.14
N GLN A 4 -13.99 -14.36 -7.57
CA GLN A 4 -14.41 -14.22 -6.18
C GLN A 4 -13.31 -14.64 -5.19
N GLU A 5 -12.56 -15.69 -5.50
CA GLU A 5 -11.41 -16.10 -4.69
C GLU A 5 -10.29 -15.05 -4.72
N ARG A 6 -10.12 -14.39 -5.87
CA ARG A 6 -9.24 -13.22 -6.02
C ARG A 6 -9.65 -12.07 -5.10
N GLU A 7 -10.91 -11.67 -5.12
CA GLU A 7 -11.36 -10.59 -4.24
C GLU A 7 -11.14 -10.91 -2.76
N LEU A 8 -11.48 -12.13 -2.33
CA LEU A 8 -11.26 -12.60 -0.96
C LEU A 8 -9.78 -12.61 -0.55
N ALA A 9 -8.88 -12.97 -1.47
CA ALA A 9 -7.45 -12.95 -1.20
C ALA A 9 -6.91 -11.52 -1.01
N LEU A 10 -7.37 -10.55 -1.80
CA LEU A 10 -7.00 -9.14 -1.59
C LEU A 10 -7.59 -8.60 -0.29
N ASP A 11 -8.79 -9.01 0.09
CA ASP A 11 -9.40 -8.63 1.38
C ASP A 11 -8.55 -9.13 2.54
N ALA A 12 -8.17 -10.41 2.52
CA ALA A 12 -7.35 -11.01 3.55
C ALA A 12 -5.96 -10.37 3.60
N ALA A 13 -5.34 -10.11 2.44
CA ALA A 13 -4.04 -9.44 2.36
C ALA A 13 -4.10 -8.00 2.87
N MET A 14 -5.19 -7.26 2.61
CA MET A 14 -5.37 -5.90 3.11
C MET A 14 -5.55 -5.88 4.62
N LEU A 15 -6.38 -6.77 5.16
CA LEU A 15 -6.54 -6.89 6.61
C LEU A 15 -5.22 -7.28 7.29
N ASP A 16 -4.43 -8.15 6.66
CA ASP A 16 -3.14 -8.58 7.16
C ASP A 16 -2.09 -7.46 7.16
N ILE A 17 -1.94 -6.70 6.06
CA ILE A 17 -0.98 -5.58 6.02
C ILE A 17 -1.35 -4.48 7.04
N GLN A 18 -2.65 -4.18 7.17
CA GLN A 18 -3.17 -3.25 8.17
C GLN A 18 -2.89 -3.75 9.59
N GLY A 19 -3.18 -5.03 9.86
CA GLY A 19 -2.92 -5.66 11.16
C GLY A 19 -1.44 -5.66 11.53
N ARG A 20 -0.55 -5.99 10.59
CA ARG A 20 0.91 -5.97 10.83
C ARG A 20 1.43 -4.57 11.13
N ALA A 21 0.99 -3.57 10.37
CA ALA A 21 1.36 -2.18 10.63
C ALA A 21 0.79 -1.68 11.97
N GLY A 22 -0.50 -1.92 12.23
CA GLY A 22 -1.20 -1.49 13.43
C GLY A 22 -0.67 -2.13 14.73
N ARG A 23 0.00 -3.29 14.67
CA ARG A 23 0.69 -3.89 15.83
C ARG A 23 1.77 -2.99 16.44
N PHE A 24 2.31 -2.04 15.66
CA PHE A 24 3.29 -1.09 16.16
C PHE A 24 2.65 0.14 16.82
N GLY A 25 1.34 0.35 16.64
CA GLY A 25 0.58 1.45 17.23
C GLY A 25 -0.16 2.29 16.19
N ASP A 26 -0.77 3.37 16.66
CA ASP A 26 -1.55 4.27 15.81
C ASP A 26 -0.67 4.96 14.75
N PRO A 27 -1.18 5.16 13.53
CA PRO A 27 -0.44 5.83 12.48
C PRO A 27 -0.30 7.33 12.77
N SER A 28 0.86 7.89 12.43
CA SER A 28 1.14 9.33 12.49
C SER A 28 2.12 9.73 11.41
N LEU A 29 2.07 11.00 10.99
CA LEU A 29 2.99 11.58 10.03
C LEU A 29 3.64 12.81 10.65
N LYS A 30 4.97 12.78 10.83
CA LYS A 30 5.75 13.90 11.37
C LYS A 30 6.99 14.10 10.52
N ASP A 31 7.24 15.35 10.12
CA ASP A 31 8.39 15.72 9.27
C ASP A 31 8.55 14.83 8.01
N GLY A 32 7.41 14.41 7.43
CA GLY A 32 7.36 13.54 6.25
C GLY A 32 7.63 12.06 6.54
N VAL A 33 7.78 11.66 7.80
CA VAL A 33 7.98 10.28 8.22
C VAL A 33 6.66 9.68 8.72
N LEU A 34 6.13 8.72 7.97
CA LEU A 34 5.02 7.89 8.42
C LEU A 34 5.53 6.91 9.48
N SER A 35 4.84 6.83 10.61
CA SER A 35 5.15 5.90 11.69
C SER A 35 3.87 5.25 12.21
N PHE A 36 3.97 4.00 12.64
CA PHE A 36 2.96 3.31 13.44
C PHE A 36 3.52 3.19 14.87
N GLY A 37 2.91 3.89 15.83
CA GLY A 37 3.50 4.14 17.14
C GLY A 37 4.90 4.75 17.03
N THR A 38 5.93 4.06 17.55
CA THR A 38 7.34 4.49 17.46
C THR A 38 8.09 3.90 16.26
N THR A 39 7.43 3.09 15.43
CA THR A 39 8.06 2.39 14.31
C THR A 39 7.87 3.18 13.02
N ALA A 40 8.97 3.69 12.46
CA ALA A 40 8.97 4.38 11.18
C ALA A 40 8.78 3.43 10.00
N ILE A 41 8.15 3.92 8.93
CA ILE A 41 8.01 3.27 7.64
C ILE A 41 8.89 3.99 6.60
N PRO A 42 9.68 3.27 5.78
CA PRO A 42 9.84 1.82 5.74
C PRO A 42 10.61 1.27 6.96
N LYS A 43 10.31 0.01 7.30
CA LYS A 43 11.23 -0.78 8.13
C LYS A 43 12.44 -1.23 7.29
N PRO A 44 13.66 -1.28 7.86
CA PRO A 44 14.87 -1.67 7.11
C PRO A 44 14.82 -3.05 6.44
N ASP A 45 14.07 -3.98 7.05
CA ASP A 45 13.89 -5.36 6.59
C ASP A 45 12.71 -5.56 5.64
N TYR A 46 11.88 -4.54 5.42
CA TYR A 46 10.65 -4.61 4.62
C TYR A 46 9.68 -5.71 5.09
N GLU A 47 9.75 -6.13 6.36
CA GLU A 47 9.11 -7.37 6.81
C GLU A 47 7.59 -7.39 6.54
N ILE A 48 6.93 -6.24 6.72
CA ILE A 48 5.48 -6.09 6.58
C ILE A 48 5.03 -6.51 5.18
N VAL A 49 5.67 -5.98 4.13
CA VAL A 49 5.26 -6.23 2.74
C VAL A 49 5.78 -7.58 2.22
N THR A 50 6.89 -8.09 2.76
CA THR A 50 7.40 -9.43 2.38
C THR A 50 6.60 -10.55 2.99
N GLN A 51 6.10 -10.38 4.22
CA GLN A 51 5.25 -11.39 4.87
C GLN A 51 3.88 -11.48 4.18
N VAL A 52 3.29 -10.35 3.78
CA VAL A 52 2.07 -10.34 2.95
C VAL A 52 2.29 -11.11 1.65
N GLN A 53 3.45 -10.94 1.00
CA GLN A 53 3.79 -11.72 -0.19
C GLN A 53 3.86 -13.22 0.10
N SER A 54 4.53 -13.60 1.19
CA SER A 54 4.71 -15.00 1.59
C SER A 54 3.38 -15.68 1.89
N ASP A 55 2.47 -14.97 2.55
CA ASP A 55 1.23 -15.56 3.06
C ASP A 55 0.10 -15.54 2.02
N PHE A 56 0.08 -14.54 1.13
CA PHE A 56 -1.03 -14.33 0.18
C PHE A 56 -0.62 -14.34 -1.30
N GLY A 57 0.67 -14.41 -1.62
CA GLY A 57 1.14 -14.37 -3.01
C GLY A 57 0.82 -13.07 -3.75
N CYS A 58 0.65 -11.97 -3.03
CA CYS A 58 0.24 -10.67 -3.58
C CYS A 58 1.36 -9.63 -3.53
N HIS A 59 1.29 -8.64 -4.41
CA HIS A 59 2.05 -7.41 -4.25
C HIS A 59 1.50 -6.59 -3.08
N ALA A 60 2.39 -5.93 -2.35
CA ALA A 60 2.09 -5.14 -1.18
C ALA A 60 2.97 -3.89 -1.15
N SER A 61 2.37 -2.72 -0.91
CA SER A 61 3.09 -1.46 -0.73
C SER A 61 2.44 -0.58 0.33
N ILE A 62 3.24 0.30 0.93
CA ILE A 62 2.77 1.41 1.75
C ILE A 62 3.27 2.72 1.12
N PHE A 63 2.35 3.64 0.90
CA PHE A 63 2.63 4.98 0.43
C PHE A 63 2.45 6.00 1.56
N VAL A 64 3.25 7.07 1.51
CA VAL A 64 3.24 8.17 2.48
C VAL A 64 2.77 9.43 1.77
N ALA A 65 1.88 10.19 2.41
CA ALA A 65 1.45 11.48 1.90
C ALA A 65 2.63 12.45 1.78
N LYS A 66 2.77 13.11 0.63
CA LYS A 66 3.82 14.09 0.35
C LYS A 66 3.29 15.18 -0.58
N GLY A 67 3.15 16.40 -0.05
CA GLY A 67 2.48 17.49 -0.76
C GLY A 67 1.05 17.07 -1.14
N ASP A 68 0.68 17.27 -2.40
CA ASP A 68 -0.62 16.84 -2.93
C ASP A 68 -0.62 15.40 -3.44
N GLY A 69 0.37 14.58 -3.11
CA GLY A 69 0.52 13.24 -3.66
C GLY A 69 0.92 12.20 -2.62
N PHE A 70 1.33 11.03 -3.11
CA PHE A 70 1.79 9.93 -2.28
C PHE A 70 3.05 9.32 -2.88
N VAL A 71 4.03 9.01 -2.03
CA VAL A 71 5.29 8.38 -2.43
C VAL A 71 5.38 6.98 -1.84
N ARG A 72 5.78 6.00 -2.64
CA ARG A 72 5.95 4.61 -2.20
C ARG A 72 7.12 4.49 -1.25
N ALA A 73 6.84 4.25 0.03
CA ALA A 73 7.85 4.17 1.09
C ALA A 73 8.39 2.75 1.28
N THR A 74 7.54 1.72 1.18
CA THR A 74 7.94 0.31 1.20
C THR A 74 7.13 -0.50 0.20
N THR A 75 7.74 -1.52 -0.39
CA THR A 75 7.08 -2.38 -1.38
C THR A 75 7.77 -3.72 -1.57
N ASN A 76 7.01 -4.72 -2.01
CA ASN A 76 7.54 -5.97 -2.58
C ASN A 76 7.51 -6.00 -4.13
N VAL A 77 7.14 -4.89 -4.77
CA VAL A 77 7.23 -4.73 -6.23
C VAL A 77 8.67 -4.41 -6.61
N PHE A 78 9.20 -5.14 -7.57
CA PHE A 78 10.55 -4.93 -8.10
C PHE A 78 10.50 -4.30 -9.49
N ARG A 79 11.45 -3.41 -9.76
CA ARG A 79 11.79 -2.87 -11.07
C ARG A 79 13.30 -2.97 -11.23
N ASP A 80 13.77 -3.56 -12.33
CA ASP A 80 15.20 -3.73 -12.61
C ASP A 80 15.99 -4.34 -11.44
N HIS A 81 15.46 -5.42 -10.85
CA HIS A 81 16.02 -6.13 -9.68
C HIS A 81 16.06 -5.34 -8.35
N HIS A 82 15.53 -4.12 -8.32
CA HIS A 82 15.46 -3.30 -7.11
C HIS A 82 14.00 -3.08 -6.69
N ARG A 83 13.75 -2.94 -5.39
CA ARG A 83 12.41 -2.55 -4.92
C ARG A 83 12.08 -1.17 -5.49
N ALA A 84 10.87 -1.01 -6.00
CA ALA A 84 10.41 0.24 -6.61
C ALA A 84 10.02 1.28 -5.55
N LEU A 85 10.98 1.66 -4.71
CA LEU A 85 10.86 2.67 -3.66
C LEU A 85 10.92 4.08 -4.26
N ASN A 86 10.39 5.07 -3.52
CA ASN A 86 10.42 6.49 -3.89
C ASN A 86 9.78 6.80 -5.25
N THR A 87 8.84 5.97 -5.70
CA THR A 87 8.01 6.22 -6.87
C THR A 87 6.68 6.83 -6.44
N ASP A 88 6.21 7.82 -7.18
CA ASP A 88 4.90 8.42 -6.92
C ASP A 88 3.76 7.43 -7.22
N LEU A 89 2.69 7.50 -6.42
CA LEU A 89 1.38 7.03 -6.87
C LEU A 89 0.94 7.92 -8.04
N ASP A 90 0.41 7.31 -9.11
CA ASP A 90 0.02 8.05 -10.31
C ASP A 90 -0.90 9.24 -9.96
N PRO A 91 -0.46 10.49 -10.17
CA PRO A 91 -1.22 11.68 -9.81
C PRO A 91 -2.45 11.91 -10.69
N THR A 92 -2.54 11.18 -11.81
CA THR A 92 -3.65 11.23 -12.76
C THR A 92 -4.48 9.95 -12.79
N GLY A 93 -4.05 8.93 -12.03
CA GLY A 93 -4.67 7.61 -12.00
C GLY A 93 -5.99 7.57 -11.23
N PRO A 94 -6.76 6.47 -11.37
CA PRO A 94 -8.09 6.34 -10.76
C PRO A 94 -8.06 6.25 -9.22
N VAL A 95 -6.88 5.96 -8.65
CA VAL A 95 -6.67 5.70 -7.21
C VAL A 95 -6.57 6.98 -6.38
N ILE A 96 -5.94 8.03 -6.92
CA ILE A 96 -5.52 9.19 -6.11
C ILE A 96 -6.72 9.98 -5.55
N GLY A 97 -7.78 10.13 -6.35
CA GLY A 97 -8.99 10.86 -5.95
C GLY A 97 -9.68 10.22 -4.74
N PRO A 98 -10.09 8.94 -4.82
CA PRO A 98 -10.68 8.21 -3.70
C PRO A 98 -9.83 8.25 -2.43
N ILE A 99 -8.52 7.96 -2.55
CA ILE A 99 -7.63 7.91 -1.39
C ILE A 99 -7.50 9.28 -0.73
N LYS A 100 -7.35 10.37 -1.49
CA LYS A 100 -7.38 11.74 -0.94
C LYS A 100 -8.69 12.08 -0.23
N ALA A 101 -9.80 11.52 -0.69
CA ALA A 101 -11.11 11.69 -0.07
C ALA A 101 -11.33 10.76 1.14
N GLY A 102 -10.30 10.03 1.60
CA GLY A 102 -10.41 9.07 2.70
C GLY A 102 -11.27 7.85 2.35
N SER A 103 -11.43 7.56 1.05
CA SER A 103 -12.21 6.42 0.55
C SER A 103 -11.30 5.38 -0.06
N SER A 104 -11.66 4.11 0.08
CA SER A 104 -10.94 3.02 -0.54
C SER A 104 -11.16 2.94 -2.04
N TYR A 105 -10.23 2.28 -2.74
CA TYR A 105 -10.30 2.05 -4.17
C TYR A 105 -10.07 0.57 -4.47
N ARG A 106 -10.97 -0.03 -5.24
CA ARG A 106 -10.85 -1.39 -5.76
C ARG A 106 -11.04 -1.39 -7.26
N GLY A 107 -10.12 -2.04 -7.97
CA GLY A 107 -10.21 -2.17 -9.42
C GLY A 107 -8.86 -2.10 -10.12
N PRO A 108 -8.89 -2.00 -11.45
CA PRO A 108 -7.68 -1.97 -12.26
C PRO A 108 -6.91 -0.65 -12.06
N ALA A 109 -5.63 -0.74 -11.76
CA ALA A 109 -4.72 0.39 -11.73
C ALA A 109 -3.33 0.02 -12.24
N ASP A 110 -2.64 1.00 -12.84
CA ASP A 110 -1.28 0.82 -13.30
C ASP A 110 -0.29 0.87 -12.13
N ILE A 111 0.49 -0.19 -11.99
CA ILE A 111 1.66 -0.25 -11.12
C ILE A 111 2.87 -0.23 -12.03
N LEU A 112 3.57 0.90 -12.09
CA LEU A 112 4.84 1.02 -12.81
C LEU A 112 4.77 0.75 -14.32
N GLY A 113 3.59 0.90 -14.93
CA GLY A 113 3.34 0.67 -16.37
C GLY A 113 2.68 -0.68 -16.68
N GLU A 114 2.35 -1.47 -15.65
CA GLU A 114 1.63 -2.73 -15.79
C GLU A 114 0.25 -2.62 -15.12
N ALA A 115 -0.79 -3.12 -15.78
CA ALA A 115 -2.13 -3.11 -15.23
C ALA A 115 -2.30 -4.24 -14.20
N HIS A 116 -2.76 -3.91 -13.00
CA HIS A 116 -3.07 -4.88 -11.95
C HIS A 116 -4.49 -4.71 -11.43
N ASP A 117 -5.08 -5.80 -10.97
CA ASP A 117 -6.22 -5.75 -10.06
C ASP A 117 -5.71 -5.34 -8.68
N THR A 118 -6.16 -4.17 -8.20
CA THR A 118 -5.64 -3.54 -6.99
C THR A 118 -6.72 -3.27 -5.96
N TYR A 119 -6.29 -3.20 -4.71
CA TYR A 119 -7.06 -2.70 -3.58
C TYR A 119 -6.20 -1.74 -2.76
N TYR A 120 -6.69 -0.51 -2.60
CA TYR A 120 -6.09 0.53 -1.81
C TYR A 120 -7.00 0.95 -0.66
N GLU A 121 -6.40 1.16 0.51
CA GLU A 121 -7.05 1.70 1.70
C GLU A 121 -6.26 2.91 2.21
N PRO A 122 -6.91 4.04 2.53
CA PRO A 122 -6.23 5.19 3.10
C PRO A 122 -5.71 4.88 4.50
N ILE A 123 -4.58 5.48 4.85
CA ILE A 123 -4.07 5.49 6.23
C ILE A 123 -4.49 6.82 6.84
N LEU A 124 -5.32 6.76 7.88
CA LEU A 124 -5.84 7.94 8.58
C LEU A 124 -5.12 8.10 9.92
N ASP A 125 -4.72 9.32 10.27
CA ASP A 125 -4.27 9.62 11.65
C ASP A 125 -5.45 9.74 12.63
N SER A 126 -5.14 10.07 13.89
CA SER A 126 -6.16 10.22 14.95
C SER A 126 -7.17 11.35 14.68
N ASP A 127 -6.82 12.32 13.84
CA ASP A 127 -7.68 13.45 13.49
C ASP A 127 -8.50 13.15 12.22
N GLY A 128 -8.33 11.96 11.64
CA GLY A 128 -8.98 11.53 10.39
C GLY A 128 -8.32 12.07 9.13
N ALA A 129 -7.11 12.64 9.22
CA ALA A 129 -6.38 13.12 8.07
C ALA A 129 -5.71 11.97 7.31
N VAL A 130 -5.78 12.00 5.98
CA VAL A 130 -5.12 11.00 5.12
C VAL A 130 -3.62 11.26 5.11
N ILE A 131 -2.86 10.34 5.69
CA ILE A 131 -1.39 10.44 5.85
C ILE A 131 -0.62 9.38 5.03
N GLY A 132 -1.33 8.49 4.37
CA GLY A 132 -0.74 7.46 3.52
C GLY A 132 -1.79 6.57 2.87
N ALA A 133 -1.33 5.49 2.25
CA ALA A 133 -2.20 4.46 1.70
C ALA A 133 -1.53 3.08 1.75
N PHE A 134 -2.31 2.05 2.05
CA PHE A 134 -1.95 0.67 1.78
C PHE A 134 -2.31 0.31 0.35
N LEU A 135 -1.54 -0.60 -0.24
CA LEU A 135 -1.82 -1.21 -1.53
C LEU A 135 -1.61 -2.71 -1.39
N VAL A 136 -2.59 -3.50 -1.84
CA VAL A 136 -2.39 -4.90 -2.21
C VAL A 136 -2.86 -5.13 -3.65
N ALA A 137 -2.13 -5.93 -4.40
CA ALA A 137 -2.43 -6.18 -5.79
C ALA A 137 -2.10 -7.61 -6.20
N PHE A 138 -2.82 -8.14 -7.18
CA PHE A 138 -2.47 -9.44 -7.75
C PHE A 138 -1.12 -9.38 -8.44
N ILE A 139 -0.32 -10.42 -8.24
CA ILE A 139 0.81 -10.73 -9.10
C ILE A 139 0.22 -11.39 -10.35
N PRO A 140 0.39 -10.81 -11.56
CA PRO A 140 -0.05 -11.45 -12.79
C PRO A 140 0.61 -12.83 -12.91
N GLU A 141 -0.16 -13.84 -13.33
CA GLU A 141 0.44 -15.11 -13.74
C GLU A 141 1.33 -14.85 -14.97
N ALA A 142 2.57 -15.37 -14.93
CA ALA A 142 3.53 -15.25 -16.04
C ALA A 142 3.17 -16.18 -17.21
#